data_AF-A0A0B1TAY3-F1
#
_entry.id   AF-A0A0B1TAY3-F1
#
_cell.length_a   1.000
_cell.length_b   1.000
_cell.length_c   1.000
_cell.angle_alpha   90.00
_cell.angle_beta   90.00
_cell.angle_gamma   90.00
#
_symmetry.space_group_name_H-M   'P 1'
#
loop_
_entity.id
_entity.type
_entity.pdbx_description
1 polymer ?
#
loop_
_entity_poly.entity_id
_entity_poly.type
_entity_poly.pdbx_seq_one_letter_code
_entity_poly.pdbx_strand_id
1 'polypeptide(L)'
;MLTFREKYSNGEKTSVLVHGDLWAGQIFFRNEVDIAGIVDWQAAHLGSPVEDLFRVLGAGTTSAIRRKLFYPLLDYYYDAMLRLLGANMPFSRDYLNEEIVHTAPFSCLTVIVSTGVQLNSDDVKKDKRAAEEYIDRCKCFVEDVIKLCGWQ
;
A
#
# COMPACT_ATOMS: atom_id res chain seq x y z
N MET A 1 2.17 -24.39 -8.83
CA MET A 1 1.09 -23.49 -8.41
C MET A 1 1.69 -22.10 -8.46
N LEU A 2 1.33 -21.29 -9.47
CA LEU A 2 1.85 -19.93 -9.56
C LEU A 2 1.39 -19.16 -8.31
N THR A 3 2.30 -18.45 -7.67
CA THR A 3 1.94 -17.48 -6.63
C THR A 3 1.02 -16.44 -7.27
N PHE A 4 0.05 -15.90 -6.53
CA PHE A 4 -0.93 -14.97 -7.08
C PHE A 4 -0.27 -13.77 -7.81
N ARG A 5 0.91 -13.35 -7.37
CA ARG A 5 1.71 -12.28 -7.99
C ARG A 5 2.22 -12.59 -9.40
N GLU A 6 2.55 -13.84 -9.71
CA GLU A 6 3.04 -14.22 -11.04
C GLU A 6 1.98 -14.03 -12.12
N LYS A 7 0.70 -13.98 -11.73
CA LYS A 7 -0.40 -13.67 -12.65
C LYS A 7 -0.26 -12.27 -13.28
N TYR A 8 0.34 -11.31 -12.58
CA TYR A 8 0.59 -9.97 -13.11
C TYR A 8 1.70 -9.95 -14.16
N SER A 9 2.80 -10.66 -13.90
CA SER A 9 3.93 -10.74 -14.83
C SER A 9 3.63 -11.61 -16.06
N ASN A 10 2.73 -12.59 -15.91
CA ASN A 10 2.31 -13.47 -17.01
C ASN A 10 1.18 -12.88 -17.87
N GLY A 11 0.65 -11.70 -17.51
CA GLY A 11 -0.47 -11.07 -18.23
C GLY A 11 -1.83 -11.75 -18.00
N GLU A 12 -1.95 -12.61 -17.00
CA GLU A 12 -3.22 -13.24 -16.61
C GLU A 12 -4.15 -12.26 -15.87
N LYS A 13 -3.58 -11.19 -15.31
CA LYS A 13 -4.30 -10.09 -14.65
C LYS A 13 -3.80 -8.75 -15.16
N THR A 14 -4.70 -7.77 -15.25
CA THR A 14 -4.31 -6.38 -15.46
C THR A 14 -3.32 -5.95 -14.41
N SER A 15 -2.18 -5.41 -14.84
CA SER A 15 -1.11 -4.98 -13.96
C SER A 15 -0.70 -3.55 -14.27
N VAL A 16 -0.13 -2.89 -13.27
CA VAL A 16 0.53 -1.60 -13.42
C VAL A 16 1.98 -1.71 -12.95
N LEU A 17 2.79 -0.73 -13.30
CA LEU A 17 4.09 -0.55 -12.66
C LEU A 17 3.87 -0.10 -11.21
N VAL A 18 4.17 -0.98 -10.28
CA VAL A 18 4.10 -0.74 -8.84
C VAL A 18 5.49 -0.38 -8.34
N HIS A 19 5.59 0.61 -7.44
CA HIS A 19 6.83 1.01 -6.79
C HIS A 19 7.32 -0.08 -5.82
N GLY A 20 6.41 -0.67 -5.03
CA GLY A 20 6.66 -1.86 -4.20
C GLY A 20 7.20 -1.57 -2.81
N ASP A 21 7.80 -0.40 -2.61
CA ASP A 21 8.19 0.14 -1.30
C ASP A 21 7.70 1.59 -1.08
N LEU A 22 6.50 1.96 -1.55
CA LEU A 22 6.05 3.35 -1.47
C LEU A 22 5.54 3.70 -0.06
N TRP A 23 6.40 4.25 0.79
CA TRP A 23 6.05 4.87 2.08
C TRP A 23 6.55 6.31 2.15
N ALA A 24 6.19 7.04 3.20
CA ALA A 24 6.49 8.47 3.33
C ALA A 24 7.99 8.80 3.16
N GLY A 25 8.90 7.89 3.55
CA GLY A 25 10.34 8.07 3.38
C GLY A 25 10.83 8.08 1.92
N GLN A 26 10.05 7.56 0.97
CA GLN A 26 10.42 7.50 -0.46
C GLN A 26 9.84 8.66 -1.29
N ILE A 27 9.06 9.54 -0.67
CA ILE A 27 8.38 10.66 -1.35
C ILE A 27 9.00 11.96 -0.87
N PHE A 28 9.70 12.65 -1.77
CA PHE A 28 10.20 14.00 -1.51
C PHE A 28 9.14 15.02 -1.90
N PHE A 29 8.98 16.03 -1.06
CA PHE A 29 8.00 17.10 -1.24
C PHE A 29 8.71 18.44 -1.44
N ARG A 30 8.26 19.24 -2.43
CA ARG A 30 8.74 20.63 -2.63
C ARG A 30 8.11 21.58 -1.62
N ASN A 31 6.86 21.30 -1.25
CA ASN A 31 6.05 22.00 -0.25
C ASN A 31 5.01 21.01 0.29
N GLU A 32 4.02 21.48 1.04
CA GLU A 32 3.03 20.60 1.70
C GLU A 32 2.20 19.72 0.75
N VAL A 33 2.13 20.04 -0.55
CA VAL A 33 1.23 19.37 -1.52
C VAL A 33 1.95 18.84 -2.75
N ASP A 34 3.06 19.46 -3.15
CA ASP A 34 3.74 19.14 -4.41
C ASP A 34 4.87 18.13 -4.21
N ILE A 35 4.78 17.00 -4.92
CA ILE A 35 5.83 15.97 -4.94
C ILE A 35 7.01 16.47 -5.78
N ALA A 36 8.20 16.51 -5.17
CA ALA A 36 9.47 16.79 -5.83
C ALA A 36 10.02 15.59 -6.60
N GLY A 37 9.82 14.39 -6.05
CA GLY A 37 10.27 13.14 -6.64
C GLY A 37 9.92 11.93 -5.78
N ILE A 38 9.90 10.76 -6.42
CA ILE A 38 9.77 9.46 -5.78
C ILE A 38 11.06 8.70 -6.07
N VAL A 39 11.69 8.13 -5.04
CA VAL A 39 12.98 7.44 -5.13
C VAL A 39 12.87 5.99 -4.68
N ASP A 40 13.96 5.24 -4.83
CA ASP A 40 14.08 3.88 -4.28
C ASP A 40 13.23 2.80 -4.98
N TRP A 41 13.26 2.85 -6.33
CA TRP A 41 12.51 1.97 -7.23
C TRP A 41 13.05 0.53 -7.34
N GLN A 42 13.95 0.10 -6.46
CA GLN A 42 14.57 -1.24 -6.51
C GLN A 42 13.57 -2.39 -6.29
N ALA A 43 12.42 -2.09 -5.69
CA ALA A 43 11.32 -3.03 -5.50
C ALA A 43 10.27 -2.96 -6.63
N ALA A 44 10.51 -2.19 -7.69
CA ALA A 44 9.53 -1.97 -8.75
C ALA A 44 9.25 -3.25 -9.54
N HIS A 45 7.97 -3.49 -9.82
CA HIS A 45 7.50 -4.71 -10.48
C HIS A 45 6.12 -4.51 -11.09
N LEU A 46 5.68 -5.46 -11.91
CA LEU A 46 4.28 -5.52 -12.36
C LEU A 46 3.42 -6.10 -11.25
N GLY A 47 2.44 -5.33 -10.79
CA GLY A 47 1.62 -5.70 -9.65
C GLY A 47 0.21 -5.11 -9.73
N SER A 48 -0.49 -5.25 -8.62
CA SER A 48 -1.86 -4.76 -8.50
C SER A 48 -1.91 -3.23 -8.45
N PRO A 49 -2.89 -2.58 -9.11
CA PRO A 49 -3.08 -1.13 -9.00
C PRO A 49 -3.42 -0.61 -7.59
N VAL A 50 -3.72 -1.49 -6.62
CA VAL A 50 -3.97 -1.12 -5.22
C VAL A 50 -2.75 -1.28 -4.30
N GLU A 51 -1.65 -1.87 -4.78
CA GLU A 51 -0.52 -2.25 -3.92
C GLU A 51 0.14 -1.04 -3.24
N ASP A 52 0.53 -0.03 -4.01
CA ASP A 52 1.19 1.15 -3.45
C ASP A 52 0.27 1.98 -2.54
N LEU A 53 -1.05 1.96 -2.76
CA LEU A 53 -2.02 2.61 -1.87
C LEU A 53 -2.03 1.93 -0.49
N PHE A 54 -1.98 0.59 -0.46
CA PHE A 54 -1.82 -0.15 0.80
C PHE A 54 -0.49 0.15 1.48
N ARG A 55 0.60 0.35 0.72
CA ARG A 55 1.90 0.68 1.31
C ARG A 55 1.93 2.05 1.95
N VAL A 56 1.49 3.08 1.23
CA VAL A 56 1.46 4.45 1.74
C VAL A 56 0.60 4.53 3.00
N LEU A 57 -0.60 3.96 2.97
CA LEU A 57 -1.52 4.03 4.12
C LEU A 57 -1.11 3.08 5.26
N GLY A 58 -0.60 1.89 4.94
CA GLY A 58 -0.18 0.90 5.92
C GLY A 58 1.04 1.33 6.74
N ALA A 59 2.05 1.92 6.08
CA ALA A 59 3.29 2.33 6.72
C ALA A 59 3.29 3.82 7.14
N GLY A 60 2.60 4.68 6.40
CA GLY A 60 2.67 6.14 6.56
C GLY A 60 1.56 6.77 7.39
N THR A 61 0.51 6.03 7.77
CA THR A 61 -0.64 6.59 8.51
C THR A 61 -1.01 5.78 9.74
N THR A 62 -1.75 6.41 10.67
CA THR A 62 -2.33 5.69 11.81
C THR A 62 -3.40 4.71 11.34
N SER A 63 -3.67 3.68 12.14
CA SER A 63 -4.74 2.70 11.86
C SER A 63 -6.11 3.36 11.66
N ALA A 64 -6.42 4.40 12.44
CA ALA A 64 -7.65 5.18 12.32
C ALA A 64 -7.75 5.94 10.99
N ILE A 65 -6.66 6.57 10.54
CA ILE A 65 -6.62 7.28 9.25
C ILE A 65 -6.77 6.28 8.10
N ARG A 66 -6.01 5.17 8.10
CA ARG A 66 -6.11 4.12 7.08
C ARG A 66 -7.54 3.61 6.95
N ARG A 67 -8.16 3.19 8.05
CA ARG A 67 -9.53 2.64 8.04
C ARG A 67 -10.56 3.66 7.54
N LYS A 68 -10.39 4.94 7.90
CA LYS A 68 -11.29 6.03 7.48
C LYS A 68 -11.13 6.40 6.01
N LEU A 69 -9.89 6.45 5.51
CA LEU A 69 -9.57 7.06 4.22
C LEU A 69 -9.28 6.06 3.10
N PHE A 70 -9.12 4.76 3.39
CA PHE A 70 -8.76 3.78 2.36
C PHE A 70 -9.71 3.79 1.15
N TYR A 71 -11.01 3.57 1.37
CA TYR A 71 -11.99 3.57 0.27
C TYR A 71 -12.16 4.95 -0.40
N PRO A 72 -12.29 6.08 0.34
CA PRO A 72 -12.32 7.40 -0.28
C PRO A 72 -11.09 7.72 -1.16
N LEU A 73 -9.89 7.33 -0.73
CA LEU A 73 -8.67 7.52 -1.52
C LEU A 73 -8.60 6.56 -2.70
N LEU A 74 -9.15 5.35 -2.57
CA LEU A 74 -9.24 4.40 -3.67
C LEU A 74 -10.17 4.92 -4.79
N ASP A 75 -11.30 5.54 -4.41
CA ASP A 75 -12.22 6.20 -5.35
C ASP A 75 -11.53 7.40 -6.02
N TYR A 76 -10.90 8.26 -5.23
CA TYR A 76 -10.16 9.42 -5.74
C TYR A 76 -9.03 9.02 -6.70
N TYR A 77 -8.28 7.96 -6.36
CA TYR A 77 -7.23 7.40 -7.20
C TYR A 77 -7.79 6.90 -8.54
N TYR A 78 -8.88 6.12 -8.51
CA TYR A 78 -9.53 5.65 -9.72
C TYR A 78 -10.00 6.81 -10.60
N ASP A 79 -10.65 7.81 -10.03
CA ASP A 79 -11.15 8.97 -10.76
C ASP A 79 -10.00 9.79 -11.36
N ALA A 80 -8.89 9.94 -10.64
CA ALA A 80 -7.69 10.61 -11.16
C ALA A 80 -7.10 9.86 -12.36
N MET A 81 -6.98 8.53 -12.25
CA MET A 81 -6.51 7.68 -13.35
C MET A 81 -7.45 7.72 -14.55
N LEU A 82 -8.76 7.67 -14.33
CA LEU A 82 -9.76 7.77 -15.38
C LEU A 82 -9.71 9.12 -16.10
N ARG A 83 -9.54 10.23 -15.36
CA ARG A 83 -9.35 11.56 -15.96
C ARG A 83 -8.08 11.64 -16.83
N LEU A 84 -7.00 10.99 -16.41
CA LEU A 84 -5.72 11.02 -17.12
C LEU A 84 -5.70 10.09 -18.34
N LEU A 85 -6.28 8.90 -18.22
CA LEU A 85 -6.20 7.86 -19.25
C LEU A 85 -7.42 7.83 -20.19
N GLY A 86 -8.57 8.33 -19.74
CA GLY A 86 -9.81 8.33 -20.50
C GLY A 86 -10.18 6.94 -21.01
N ALA A 87 -10.33 6.83 -22.34
CA ALA A 87 -10.66 5.57 -23.00
C ALA A 87 -9.58 4.48 -22.87
N ASN A 88 -8.35 4.84 -22.49
CA ASN A 88 -7.25 3.89 -22.29
C ASN A 88 -7.21 3.29 -20.87
N MET A 89 -8.23 3.52 -20.04
CA MET A 89 -8.28 3.02 -18.67
C MET A 89 -8.27 1.49 -18.66
N PRO A 90 -7.25 0.83 -18.08
CA PRO A 90 -7.06 -0.62 -18.23
C PRO A 90 -7.87 -1.48 -17.26
N PHE A 91 -8.53 -0.85 -16.27
CA PHE A 91 -9.33 -1.54 -15.26
C PHE A 91 -10.55 -0.72 -14.82
N SER A 92 -11.57 -1.41 -14.29
CA SER A 92 -12.75 -0.78 -13.68
C SER A 92 -12.48 -0.43 -12.21
N ARG A 93 -13.36 0.36 -11.60
CA ARG A 93 -13.31 0.60 -10.16
C ARG A 93 -13.58 -0.68 -9.36
N ASP A 94 -14.49 -1.52 -9.84
CA ASP A 94 -14.81 -2.81 -9.21
C ASP A 94 -13.61 -3.77 -9.24
N TYR A 95 -12.81 -3.74 -10.31
CA TYR A 95 -11.56 -4.49 -10.36
C TYR A 95 -10.63 -4.12 -9.19
N LEU A 96 -10.53 -2.84 -8.83
CA LEU A 96 -9.74 -2.44 -7.65
C LEU A 96 -10.27 -3.07 -6.35
N ASN A 97 -11.58 -3.29 -6.21
CA ASN A 97 -12.15 -3.96 -5.05
C ASN A 97 -11.80 -5.46 -5.03
N GLU A 98 -11.87 -6.13 -6.19
CA GLU A 98 -11.49 -7.54 -6.33
C GLU A 98 -10.01 -7.77 -5.97
N GLU A 99 -9.16 -6.79 -6.26
CA GLU A 99 -7.73 -6.86 -5.97
C GLU A 99 -7.37 -6.76 -4.48
N ILE A 100 -8.25 -6.21 -3.65
CA ILE A 100 -7.98 -5.96 -2.23
C ILE A 100 -7.64 -7.25 -1.49
N VAL A 101 -8.47 -8.29 -1.63
CA VAL A 101 -8.29 -9.57 -0.91
C VAL A 101 -6.99 -10.27 -1.28
N HIS A 102 -6.50 -10.02 -2.50
CA HIS A 102 -5.27 -10.64 -2.98
C HIS A 102 -4.01 -9.84 -2.62
N THR A 103 -4.13 -8.52 -2.49
CA THR A 103 -2.99 -7.61 -2.29
C THR A 103 -2.77 -7.25 -0.81
N ALA A 104 -3.84 -7.21 -0.02
CA ALA A 104 -3.78 -6.82 1.40
C ALA A 104 -2.88 -7.76 2.24
N PRO A 105 -2.91 -9.10 2.08
CA PRO A 105 -2.01 -9.99 2.83
C PRO A 105 -0.53 -9.72 2.60
N PHE A 106 -0.14 -9.54 1.33
CA PHE A 106 1.25 -9.25 0.99
C PHE A 106 1.69 -7.88 1.53
N SER A 107 0.82 -6.88 1.42
CA SER A 107 1.08 -5.54 1.97
C SER A 107 1.18 -5.55 3.50
N CYS A 108 0.40 -6.38 4.18
CA CYS A 108 0.50 -6.54 5.62
C CYS A 108 1.82 -7.21 6.03
N LEU A 109 2.27 -8.25 5.31
CA LEU A 109 3.56 -8.89 5.55
C LEU A 109 4.71 -7.87 5.54
N THR A 110 4.70 -6.95 4.60
CA THR A 110 5.73 -5.91 4.54
C THR A 110 5.62 -4.84 5.63
N VAL A 111 4.41 -4.56 6.12
CA VAL A 111 4.25 -3.71 7.30
C VAL A 111 4.77 -4.41 8.56
N ILE A 112 4.59 -5.73 8.68
CA ILE A 112 5.17 -6.53 9.77
C ILE A 112 6.71 -6.45 9.74
N VAL A 113 7.32 -6.69 8.58
CA VAL A 113 8.77 -6.65 8.42
C VAL A 113 9.32 -5.25 8.70
N SER A 114 8.73 -4.22 8.09
CA SER A 114 9.15 -2.83 8.30
C SER A 114 8.97 -2.38 9.75
N THR A 115 7.91 -2.82 10.43
CA THR A 115 7.72 -2.57 11.87
C THR A 115 8.88 -3.16 12.67
N GLY A 116 9.28 -4.40 12.38
CA GLY A 116 10.44 -5.01 13.04
C GLY A 116 11.75 -4.23 12.82
N VAL A 117 11.98 -3.72 11.61
CA VAL A 117 13.13 -2.88 11.29
C VAL A 117 13.06 -1.55 12.04
N GLN A 118 11.91 -0.88 12.01
CA GLN A 118 11.72 0.42 12.63
C GLN A 118 11.85 0.37 14.15
N LEU A 119 11.28 -0.65 14.80
CA LEU A 119 11.46 -0.90 16.24
C LEU A 119 12.93 -1.13 16.64
N ASN A 120 13.79 -1.50 15.69
CA ASN A 120 15.21 -1.66 15.90
C ASN A 120 16.07 -0.43 15.56
N SER A 121 15.46 0.63 15.01
CA SER A 121 16.15 1.90 14.75
C SER A 121 16.47 2.64 16.04
N ASP A 122 17.54 3.43 16.04
CA ASP A 122 17.98 4.19 17.21
C ASP A 122 16.96 5.26 17.63
N ASP A 123 16.23 5.82 16.66
CA ASP A 123 15.21 6.85 16.89
C ASP A 123 13.99 6.26 17.62
N VAL A 124 13.48 5.11 17.14
CA VAL A 124 12.28 4.49 17.70
C VAL A 124 12.58 3.75 19.01
N LYS A 125 13.76 3.14 19.16
CA LYS A 125 14.15 2.45 20.41
C LYS A 125 14.09 3.36 21.63
N LYS A 126 14.33 4.66 21.45
CA LYS A 126 14.33 5.66 22.52
C LYS A 126 12.98 6.37 22.67
N ASP A 127 12.10 6.26 21.67
CA ASP A 127 10.77 6.86 21.68
C ASP A 127 9.69 5.78 21.83
N LYS A 128 9.25 5.59 23.08
CA LYS A 128 8.20 4.63 23.42
C LYS A 128 6.89 4.88 22.66
N ARG A 129 6.52 6.16 22.44
CA ARG A 129 5.29 6.51 21.72
C ARG A 129 5.41 6.12 20.26
N ALA A 130 6.55 6.39 19.64
CA ALA A 130 6.80 5.96 18.26
C ALA A 130 6.74 4.43 18.14
N ALA A 131 7.35 3.69 19.09
CA ALA A 131 7.29 2.24 19.10
C ALA A 131 5.85 1.69 19.23
N GLU A 132 5.05 2.25 20.13
CA GLU A 132 3.64 1.89 20.31
C GLU A 132 2.81 2.15 19.03
N GLU A 133 3.07 3.26 18.35
CA GLU A 133 2.41 3.61 17.10
C GLU A 133 2.75 2.62 15.96
N TYR A 134 4.02 2.22 15.81
CA TYR A 134 4.39 1.20 14.81
C TYR A 134 3.73 -0.15 15.11
N ILE A 135 3.69 -0.56 16.39
CA ILE A 135 3.03 -1.79 16.84
C ILE A 135 1.52 -1.73 16.56
N ASP A 136 0.86 -0.61 16.85
CA ASP A 136 -0.57 -0.42 16.58
C ASP A 136 -0.88 -0.55 15.09
N ARG A 137 -0.12 0.16 14.23
CA ARG A 137 -0.29 0.09 12.78
C ARG A 137 -0.21 -1.33 12.27
N CYS A 138 0.82 -2.07 12.69
CA CYS A 138 1.05 -3.46 12.34
C CYS A 138 -0.11 -4.35 12.81
N LYS A 139 -0.44 -4.32 14.10
CA LYS A 139 -1.50 -5.15 14.69
C LYS A 139 -2.85 -4.88 14.02
N CYS A 140 -3.24 -3.61 13.92
CA CYS A 140 -4.51 -3.24 13.30
C CYS A 140 -4.55 -3.66 11.82
N PHE A 141 -3.43 -3.64 11.09
CA PHE A 141 -3.44 -4.06 9.69
C PHE A 141 -3.61 -5.58 9.56
N VAL A 142 -3.04 -6.37 10.48
CA VAL A 142 -3.32 -7.82 10.56
C VAL A 142 -4.82 -8.06 10.76
N GLU A 143 -5.45 -7.37 11.71
CA GLU A 143 -6.90 -7.46 11.95
C GLU A 143 -7.73 -7.05 10.72
N ASP A 144 -7.29 -6.00 10.02
CA ASP A 144 -7.95 -5.52 8.80
C ASP A 144 -7.87 -6.58 7.70
N VAL A 145 -6.70 -7.20 7.48
CA VAL A 145 -6.52 -8.28 6.49
C VAL A 145 -7.40 -9.48 6.79
N ILE A 146 -7.47 -9.92 8.05
CA ILE A 146 -8.33 -11.04 8.47
C ILE A 146 -9.78 -10.78 8.05
N LYS A 147 -10.28 -9.55 8.29
CA LYS A 147 -11.64 -9.14 7.89
C LYS A 147 -11.80 -9.05 6.38
N LEU A 148 -10.87 -8.40 5.69
CA LEU A 148 -10.92 -8.20 4.23
C LEU A 148 -10.88 -9.53 3.47
N CYS A 149 -10.16 -10.52 3.99
CA CYS A 149 -10.02 -11.83 3.36
C CYS A 149 -11.03 -12.87 3.86
N GLY A 150 -11.86 -12.54 4.84
CA GLY A 150 -12.83 -13.47 5.43
C GLY A 150 -12.17 -14.68 6.11
N TRP A 151 -10.96 -14.52 6.64
CA TRP A 151 -10.26 -15.58 7.36
C TRP A 151 -10.86 -15.68 8.77
N GLN A 152 -11.51 -16.79 9.10
CA GLN A 152 -12.08 -17.07 10.43
C GLN A 152 -11.22 -18.09 11.16
#